data_AF-A0A4R2NZI0-F1
#
_entry.id   AF-A0A4R2NZI0-F1
#
_cell.length_a   1.000
_cell.length_b   1.000
_cell.length_c   1.000
_cell.angle_alpha   90.00
_cell.angle_beta   90.00
_cell.angle_gamma   90.00
#
_symmetry.space_group_name_H-M   'P 1'
#
loop_
_entity.id
_entity.type
_entity.pdbx_description
1 polymer ?
#
loop_
_entity_poly.entity_id
_entity_poly.type
_entity_poly.pdbx_seq_one_letter_code
_entity_poly.pdbx_strand_id
1 'polypeptide(L)'
;MFYHHKLYVESIVDPEEMLIPESLLNEIEHLWVVKEDAFYLVKHLEQMGDFNSPLDNIYLILNPIKPTAVDGIFHLNRKTAVLSDKLYKKIKKRDFKSLVSLGLSEFGNEEFRQLHEYKEGEKAKRILQAKRSFLEAQKCLNTVFEKYESASDKEQMAKLLTMICDSTFPKSDNKATKEKGENCFYSSLHSTHSMNPDIIKNIKRKIILKGNHRRGISWCLKALELTACERGMTHTAYRCPFYTNDIDLIYFPDHQFAVIDGMGPHNFEPVHPEDRVYNIDSHSINNKTVLLHSEVIKKATAEYRELVRAGMLDIKLAQSYYNQYEGLSVPFDHTIKDLFGK
;
A
#
# COMPACT_ATOMS: atom_id res chain seq x y z
N MET A 1 13.03 -12.03 15.34
CA MET A 1 12.38 -11.59 14.08
C MET A 1 11.18 -10.75 14.52
N PHE A 2 11.37 -9.44 14.66
CA PHE A 2 10.42 -8.57 15.34
C PHE A 2 9.32 -8.14 14.36
N TYR A 3 8.05 -8.41 14.71
CA TYR A 3 6.88 -8.04 13.92
C TYR A 3 6.57 -6.56 14.12
N HIS A 4 7.27 -5.70 13.40
CA HIS A 4 6.92 -4.27 13.35
C HIS A 4 5.71 -4.05 12.43
N HIS A 5 4.78 -3.17 12.82
CA HIS A 5 3.75 -2.69 11.90
C HIS A 5 4.43 -1.87 10.80
N LYS A 6 4.53 -2.44 9.59
CA LYS A 6 5.20 -1.80 8.46
C LYS A 6 4.19 -1.01 7.65
N LEU A 7 4.47 0.26 7.38
CA LEU A 7 3.68 1.16 6.56
C LEU A 7 4.52 1.65 5.39
N TYR A 8 3.91 1.97 4.26
CA TYR A 8 4.56 2.74 3.19
C TYR A 8 3.94 4.13 3.16
N VAL A 9 4.65 5.10 2.61
CA VAL A 9 4.20 6.50 2.65
C VAL A 9 3.69 7.00 1.33
N GLU A 10 4.15 6.44 0.22
CA GLU A 10 3.92 7.00 -1.10
C GLU A 10 3.49 5.91 -2.07
N SER A 11 2.54 6.22 -2.95
CA SER A 11 2.34 5.42 -4.15
C SER A 11 3.50 5.65 -5.11
N ILE A 12 4.00 4.57 -5.71
CA ILE A 12 5.04 4.66 -6.74
C ILE A 12 4.50 5.39 -8.00
N VAL A 13 3.22 5.22 -8.30
CA VAL A 13 2.56 5.84 -9.46
C VAL A 13 2.10 7.26 -9.14
N ASP A 14 1.59 7.46 -7.91
CA ASP A 14 1.06 8.71 -7.41
C ASP A 14 1.87 9.19 -6.19
N PRO A 15 3.12 9.66 -6.38
CA PRO A 15 4.00 10.01 -5.25
C PRO A 15 3.52 11.22 -4.45
N GLU A 16 2.51 11.97 -4.88
CA GLU A 16 1.89 13.01 -4.05
C GLU A 16 0.84 12.43 -3.08
N GLU A 17 0.30 11.25 -3.38
CA GLU A 17 -0.63 10.54 -2.50
C GLU A 17 0.14 9.92 -1.34
N MET A 18 -0.33 10.23 -0.13
CA MET A 18 0.23 9.69 1.10
C MET A 18 -0.56 8.46 1.51
N LEU A 19 0.13 7.32 1.65
CA LEU A 19 -0.48 6.04 2.01
C LEU A 19 -0.61 5.84 3.54
N ILE A 20 -0.31 6.87 4.34
CA ILE A 20 -0.46 6.82 5.80
C ILE A 20 -1.89 7.23 6.16
N PRO A 21 -2.64 6.41 6.93
CA PRO A 21 -3.98 6.78 7.38
C PRO A 21 -4.01 8.12 8.13
N GLU A 22 -5.01 8.95 7.85
CA GLU A 22 -5.16 10.23 8.54
C GLU A 22 -5.39 10.05 10.04
N SER A 23 -6.11 8.99 10.44
CA SER A 23 -6.32 8.62 11.85
C SER A 23 -4.98 8.50 12.57
N LEU A 24 -4.04 7.78 11.97
CA LEU A 24 -2.70 7.58 12.52
C LEU A 24 -1.89 8.88 12.58
N LEU A 25 -1.99 9.73 11.56
CA LEU A 25 -1.29 11.02 11.55
C LEU A 25 -1.85 12.01 12.57
N ASN A 26 -3.14 11.93 12.88
CA ASN A 26 -3.79 12.77 13.87
C ASN A 26 -3.36 12.43 15.31
N GLU A 27 -2.87 11.20 15.55
CA GLU A 27 -2.34 10.79 16.85
C GLU A 27 -0.94 11.36 17.15
N ILE A 28 -0.26 11.95 16.16
CA ILE A 28 1.09 12.47 16.30
C ILE A 28 1.05 13.90 16.85
N GLU A 29 1.61 14.11 18.04
CA GLU A 29 1.73 15.42 18.67
C GLU A 29 3.17 15.96 18.61
N HIS A 30 4.16 15.08 18.60
CA HIS A 30 5.58 15.42 18.63
C HIS A 30 6.29 14.90 17.37
N LEU A 31 6.89 15.78 16.58
CA LEU A 31 7.56 15.41 15.34
C LEU A 31 9.05 15.74 15.35
N TRP A 32 9.86 14.76 14.96
CA TRP A 32 11.27 14.88 14.69
C TRP A 32 11.53 14.70 13.20
N VAL A 33 12.22 15.64 12.59
CA VAL A 33 12.51 15.66 11.15
C VAL A 33 14.00 15.48 10.95
N VAL A 34 14.39 14.45 10.22
CA VAL A 34 15.79 14.18 9.87
C VAL A 34 16.04 14.72 8.46
N LYS A 35 16.96 15.68 8.34
CA LYS A 35 17.18 16.45 7.11
C LYS A 35 17.78 15.66 5.94
N GLU A 36 18.42 14.53 6.23
CA GLU A 36 18.98 13.63 5.21
C GLU A 36 18.18 12.34 5.15
N ASP A 37 18.34 11.57 4.07
CA ASP A 37 17.59 10.33 3.89
C ASP A 37 17.74 9.44 5.12
N ALA A 38 16.59 9.16 5.75
CA ALA A 38 16.42 8.44 7.01
C ALA A 38 16.97 6.99 7.02
N PHE A 39 17.63 6.59 5.93
CA PHE A 39 18.27 5.29 5.73
C PHE A 39 19.10 4.82 6.92
N TYR A 40 19.83 5.75 7.55
CA TYR A 40 20.73 5.43 8.65
C TYR A 40 20.01 5.17 9.97
N LEU A 41 18.76 5.61 10.12
CA LEU A 41 18.03 5.41 11.37
C LEU A 41 17.78 3.92 11.63
N VAL A 42 17.45 3.10 10.62
CA VAL A 42 17.05 1.69 10.81
C VAL A 42 18.06 0.85 11.57
N LYS A 43 19.31 0.83 11.10
CA LYS A 43 20.36 0.03 11.75
C LYS A 43 20.57 0.46 13.19
N HIS A 44 20.44 1.76 13.45
CA HIS A 44 20.54 2.30 14.80
C HIS A 44 19.31 1.98 15.65
N LEU A 45 18.11 1.92 15.06
CA LEU A 45 16.86 1.57 15.74
C LEU A 45 16.76 0.08 16.06
N GLU A 46 17.22 -0.80 15.15
CA GLU A 46 17.37 -2.23 15.40
C GLU A 46 18.40 -2.49 16.52
N GLN A 47 19.48 -1.69 16.57
CA GLN A 47 20.47 -1.70 17.67
C GLN A 47 19.92 -1.12 18.98
N MET A 48 18.94 -0.21 18.92
CA MET A 48 18.15 0.25 20.06
C MET A 48 17.06 -0.74 20.48
N GLY A 49 17.06 -1.96 19.92
CA GLY A 49 16.12 -3.07 20.16
C GLY A 49 16.11 -3.63 21.59
N ASP A 50 15.93 -2.76 22.56
CA ASP A 50 15.47 -3.02 23.92
C ASP A 50 14.45 -1.93 24.31
N PHE A 51 13.53 -1.62 23.37
CA PHE A 51 12.35 -0.84 23.69
C PHE A 51 11.51 -1.68 24.65
N ASN A 52 11.59 -1.41 25.96
CA ASN A 52 10.77 -2.02 27.03
C ASN A 52 9.25 -1.74 26.88
N SER A 53 8.78 -1.31 25.70
CA SER A 53 7.37 -1.09 25.39
C SER A 53 6.82 -2.31 24.64
N PRO A 54 5.57 -2.73 24.90
CA PRO A 54 4.91 -3.71 24.04
C PRO A 54 5.00 -3.24 22.59
N LEU A 55 5.52 -4.14 21.73
CA LEU A 55 5.91 -3.91 20.33
C LEU A 55 4.73 -3.48 19.43
N ASP A 56 3.50 -3.58 19.93
CA ASP A 56 2.24 -3.28 19.24
C ASP A 56 2.03 -1.77 18.98
N ASN A 57 2.87 -0.89 19.54
CA ASN A 57 2.68 0.57 19.46
C ASN A 57 3.69 1.29 18.55
N ILE A 58 4.52 0.53 17.83
CA ILE A 58 5.56 1.08 16.95
C ILE A 58 5.27 0.71 15.50
N TYR A 59 5.15 1.72 14.65
CA TYR A 59 4.99 1.58 13.20
C TYR A 59 6.27 2.02 12.51
N LEU A 60 6.86 1.12 11.72
CA LEU A 60 7.99 1.42 10.85
C LEU A 60 7.47 1.84 9.48
N ILE A 61 7.93 2.99 9.04
CA ILE A 61 7.57 3.55 7.75
C ILE A 61 8.65 3.18 6.74
N LEU A 62 8.34 2.26 5.84
CA LEU A 62 9.25 1.71 4.87
C LEU A 62 9.45 2.62 3.66
N ASN A 63 10.67 2.57 3.12
CA ASN A 63 11.01 3.22 1.88
C ASN A 63 10.39 2.45 0.69
N PRO A 64 9.67 3.14 -0.24
CA PRO A 64 8.98 2.51 -1.37
C PRO A 64 9.90 1.82 -2.38
N ILE A 65 11.20 2.13 -2.37
CA ILE A 65 12.20 1.59 -3.31
C ILE A 65 13.03 0.51 -2.64
N LYS A 66 13.33 0.66 -1.33
CA LYS A 66 14.01 -0.36 -0.54
C LYS A 66 13.22 -0.69 0.72
N PRO A 67 12.39 -1.74 0.69
CA PRO A 67 11.60 -2.22 1.83
C PRO A 67 12.38 -2.55 3.10
N THR A 68 13.68 -2.81 2.99
CA THR A 68 14.56 -3.04 4.15
C THR A 68 15.06 -1.75 4.79
N ALA A 69 14.69 -0.60 4.23
CA ALA A 69 14.97 0.70 4.79
C ALA A 69 13.69 1.38 5.27
N VAL A 70 13.85 2.27 6.24
CA VAL A 70 12.76 2.95 6.94
C VAL A 70 12.96 4.45 6.75
N ASP A 71 11.96 5.09 6.16
CA ASP A 71 11.89 6.53 5.98
C ASP A 71 11.29 7.24 7.22
N GLY A 72 10.77 6.50 8.19
CA GLY A 72 10.33 7.05 9.48
C GLY A 72 9.75 6.05 10.50
N ILE A 73 9.42 6.52 11.68
CA ILE A 73 8.81 5.73 12.75
C ILE A 73 7.66 6.50 13.36
N PHE A 74 6.58 5.81 13.70
CA PHE A 74 5.58 6.30 14.64
C PHE A 74 5.59 5.47 15.92
N HIS A 75 5.55 6.17 17.06
CA HIS A 75 5.37 5.59 18.37
C HIS A 75 4.07 6.13 18.96
N LEU A 76 3.01 5.31 18.94
CA LEU A 76 1.66 5.75 19.28
C LEU A 76 1.48 6.15 20.75
N ASN A 77 1.95 5.34 21.70
CA ASN A 77 1.84 5.69 23.13
C ASN A 77 2.50 7.02 23.49
N ARG A 78 3.58 7.37 22.79
CA ARG A 78 4.31 8.63 22.99
C ARG A 78 3.82 9.73 22.06
N LYS A 79 2.87 9.45 21.17
CA LYS A 79 2.38 10.37 20.15
C LYS A 79 3.50 11.05 19.37
N THR A 80 4.57 10.28 19.12
CA THR A 80 5.84 10.79 18.60
C THR A 80 6.14 10.16 17.25
N ALA A 81 6.65 10.97 16.32
CA ALA A 81 7.10 10.53 15.02
C ALA A 81 8.53 10.98 14.73
N VAL A 82 9.29 10.14 14.05
CA VAL A 82 10.58 10.50 13.43
C VAL A 82 10.44 10.29 11.94
N LEU A 83 10.61 11.33 11.12
CA LEU A 83 10.41 11.28 9.67
C LEU A 83 11.61 11.86 8.93
N SER A 84 11.88 11.39 7.72
CA SER A 84 12.76 12.10 6.79
C SER A 84 12.16 13.45 6.37
N ASP A 85 13.02 14.41 6.00
CA ASP A 85 12.60 15.73 5.50
C ASP A 85 11.73 15.64 4.25
N LYS A 86 11.96 14.63 3.40
CA LYS A 86 11.09 14.33 2.25
C LYS A 86 9.65 14.10 2.70
N LEU A 87 9.44 13.28 3.73
CA LEU A 87 8.10 12.97 4.24
C LEU A 87 7.50 14.15 5.01
N TYR A 88 8.31 14.82 5.82
CA TYR A 88 7.88 16.01 6.55
C TYR A 88 7.28 17.07 5.62
N LYS A 89 7.91 17.35 4.47
CA LYS A 89 7.42 18.34 3.49
C LYS A 89 5.97 18.12 3.04
N LYS A 90 5.46 16.89 3.12
CA LYS A 90 4.09 16.53 2.76
C LYS A 90 3.09 16.78 3.88
N ILE A 91 3.52 16.58 5.12
CA ILE A 91 2.67 16.76 6.30
C ILE A 91 2.89 18.10 7.02
N LYS A 92 3.80 18.94 6.52
CA LYS A 92 4.21 20.23 7.13
C LYS A 92 3.08 21.23 7.42
N LYS A 93 1.91 21.05 6.81
CA LYS A 93 0.73 21.90 7.05
C LYS A 93 -0.01 21.55 8.34
N ARG A 94 0.34 20.43 8.99
CA ARG A 94 -0.26 19.99 10.25
C ARG A 94 0.38 20.70 11.43
N ASP A 95 -0.43 20.94 12.46
CA ASP A 95 0.03 21.52 13.71
C ASP A 95 0.57 20.41 14.63
N PHE A 96 1.83 20.58 15.06
CA PHE A 96 2.48 19.70 16.04
C PHE A 96 2.75 20.48 17.32
N LYS A 97 2.57 19.85 18.49
CA LYS A 97 2.91 20.46 19.79
C LYS A 97 4.41 20.75 19.90
N SER A 98 5.23 19.91 19.28
CA SER A 98 6.67 20.16 19.14
C SER A 98 7.18 19.66 17.80
N LEU A 99 8.04 20.46 17.17
CA LEU A 99 8.74 20.10 15.94
C LEU A 99 10.25 20.30 16.16
N VAL A 100 11.04 19.25 16.00
CA VAL A 100 12.50 19.32 16.10
C VAL A 100 13.11 18.89 14.77
N SER A 101 14.01 19.71 14.22
CA SER A 101 14.74 19.38 13.01
C SER A 101 16.16 18.95 13.36
N LEU A 102 16.49 17.70 13.08
CA LEU A 102 17.83 17.14 13.18
C LEU A 102 18.55 17.36 11.86
N GLY A 103 19.48 18.33 11.88
CA GLY A 103 20.49 18.42 10.85
C GLY A 103 21.60 17.44 11.21
N LEU A 104 21.87 16.48 10.33
CA LEU A 104 23.04 15.61 10.41
C LEU A 104 24.28 16.43 9.99
N SER A 105 24.55 17.55 10.65
CA SER A 105 25.55 18.54 10.23
C SER A 105 27.01 18.07 10.33
N GLU A 106 27.27 16.83 10.72
CA GLU A 106 28.62 16.32 11.02
C GLU A 106 28.94 14.99 10.35
N PHE A 107 28.15 14.54 9.37
CA PHE A 107 28.35 13.23 8.75
C PHE A 107 28.85 13.32 7.32
N GLY A 108 30.17 13.11 7.18
CA GLY A 108 30.84 12.93 5.90
C GLY A 108 31.75 14.09 5.52
N ASN A 109 32.92 13.75 4.99
CA ASN A 109 33.81 14.70 4.32
C ASN A 109 33.16 15.22 3.02
N GLU A 110 33.75 16.23 2.39
CA GLU A 110 33.21 16.84 1.17
C GLU A 110 33.05 15.84 0.02
N GLU A 111 33.93 14.84 -0.07
CA GLU A 111 33.85 13.73 -1.02
C GLU A 111 32.58 12.88 -0.83
N PHE A 112 32.22 12.56 0.41
CA PHE A 112 30.98 11.85 0.72
C PHE A 112 29.75 12.65 0.30
N ARG A 113 29.74 13.96 0.56
CA ARG A 113 28.61 14.84 0.18
C ARG A 113 28.43 14.88 -1.33
N GLN A 114 29.50 15.04 -2.09
CA GLN A 114 29.47 15.04 -3.56
C GLN A 114 29.01 13.69 -4.12
N LEU A 115 29.53 12.58 -3.57
CA LEU A 115 29.12 11.25 -3.96
C LEU A 115 27.64 10.99 -3.65
N HIS A 116 27.18 11.47 -2.49
CA HIS A 116 25.78 11.36 -2.07
C HIS A 116 24.88 12.14 -3.02
N GLU A 117 25.17 13.42 -3.29
CA GLU A 117 24.40 14.26 -4.20
C GLU A 117 24.32 13.64 -5.62
N TYR A 118 25.44 13.13 -6.14
CA TYR A 118 25.47 12.46 -7.44
C TYR A 118 24.56 11.22 -7.47
N LYS A 119 24.71 10.33 -6.48
CA LYS A 119 23.92 9.09 -6.38
C LYS A 119 22.44 9.37 -6.16
N GLU A 120 22.10 10.38 -5.37
CA GLU A 120 20.72 10.84 -5.19
C GLU A 120 20.12 11.35 -6.51
N GLY A 121 20.89 12.11 -7.28
CA GLY A 121 20.50 12.54 -8.62
C GLY A 121 20.22 11.37 -9.56
N GLU A 122 21.09 10.36 -9.59
CA GLU A 122 20.89 9.16 -10.42
C GLU A 122 19.70 8.32 -9.93
N LYS A 123 19.54 8.16 -8.61
CA LYS A 123 18.38 7.49 -8.00
C LYS A 123 17.08 8.18 -8.42
N ALA A 124 17.01 9.51 -8.31
CA ALA A 124 15.85 10.30 -8.70
C ALA A 124 15.50 10.12 -10.19
N LYS A 125 16.51 10.09 -11.07
CA LYS A 125 16.30 9.84 -12.51
C LYS A 125 15.68 8.46 -12.76
N ARG A 126 16.17 7.42 -12.09
CA ARG A 126 15.62 6.06 -12.21
C ARG A 126 14.19 5.96 -11.70
N ILE A 127 13.88 6.56 -10.56
CA ILE A 127 12.50 6.63 -10.04
C ILE A 127 11.57 7.31 -11.05
N LEU A 128 12.02 8.43 -11.65
CA LEU A 128 11.23 9.14 -12.65
C LEU A 128 10.99 8.31 -13.91
N GLN A 129 11.99 7.56 -14.38
CA GLN A 129 11.83 6.62 -15.51
C GLN A 129 10.85 5.51 -15.17
N ALA A 130 10.98 4.89 -14.00
CA ALA A 130 10.04 3.87 -13.52
C ALA A 130 8.61 4.39 -13.49
N LYS A 131 8.40 5.60 -12.94
CA LYS A 131 7.08 6.26 -12.90
C LYS A 131 6.49 6.42 -14.30
N ARG A 132 7.27 6.90 -15.27
CA ARG A 132 6.80 7.04 -16.67
C ARG A 132 6.38 5.69 -17.24
N SER A 133 7.18 4.65 -17.05
CA SER A 133 6.85 3.30 -17.52
C SER A 133 5.56 2.77 -16.88
N PHE A 134 5.35 2.96 -15.59
CA PHE A 134 4.11 2.51 -14.92
C PHE A 134 2.87 3.30 -15.36
N LEU A 135 3.00 4.61 -15.60
CA LEU A 135 1.90 5.42 -16.13
C LEU A 135 1.51 5.01 -17.56
N GLU A 136 2.48 4.73 -18.42
CA GLU A 136 2.19 4.20 -19.77
C GLU A 136 1.60 2.78 -19.69
N ALA A 137 2.11 1.93 -18.79
CA ALA A 137 1.55 0.60 -18.57
C ALA A 137 0.07 0.68 -18.17
N GLN A 138 -0.29 1.63 -17.30
CA GLN A 138 -1.67 1.86 -16.89
C GLN A 138 -2.59 2.18 -18.09
N LYS A 139 -2.11 2.92 -19.10
CA LYS A 139 -2.89 3.20 -20.32
C LYS A 139 -3.16 1.94 -21.14
N CYS A 140 -2.14 1.09 -21.32
CA CYS A 140 -2.31 -0.21 -21.98
C CYS A 140 -3.34 -1.08 -21.22
N LEU A 141 -3.23 -1.11 -19.89
CA LEU A 141 -4.15 -1.85 -19.04
C LEU A 141 -5.59 -1.31 -19.13
N ASN A 142 -5.77 0.01 -19.18
CA ASN A 142 -7.07 0.64 -19.39
C ASN A 142 -7.70 0.26 -20.73
N THR A 143 -6.90 0.11 -21.79
CA THR A 143 -7.40 -0.38 -23.08
C THR A 143 -7.99 -1.78 -22.95
N VAL A 144 -7.36 -2.67 -22.18
CA VAL A 144 -7.92 -4.01 -21.90
C VAL A 144 -9.23 -3.89 -21.13
N PHE A 145 -9.26 -3.07 -20.09
CA PHE A 145 -10.45 -2.90 -19.24
C PHE A 145 -11.66 -2.39 -20.01
N GLU A 146 -11.46 -1.44 -20.93
CA GLU A 146 -12.54 -0.93 -21.79
C GLU A 146 -13.18 -2.04 -22.65
N LYS A 147 -12.40 -3.02 -23.13
CA LYS A 147 -12.96 -4.13 -23.94
C LYS A 147 -13.79 -5.09 -23.11
N TYR A 148 -13.36 -5.36 -21.88
CA TYR A 148 -14.17 -6.13 -20.94
C TYR A 148 -15.42 -5.34 -20.51
N GLU A 149 -15.30 -4.04 -20.30
CA GLU A 149 -16.44 -3.17 -19.94
C GLU A 149 -17.49 -3.13 -21.04
N SER A 150 -17.08 -3.01 -22.31
CA SER A 150 -18.02 -3.09 -23.44
C SER A 150 -18.69 -4.46 -23.60
N ALA A 151 -18.11 -5.51 -23.01
CA ALA A 151 -18.68 -6.84 -22.99
C ALA A 151 -19.50 -7.12 -21.71
N SER A 152 -19.60 -6.16 -20.78
CA SER A 152 -20.23 -6.36 -19.48
C SER A 152 -21.73 -6.09 -19.49
N ASP A 153 -22.49 -6.98 -18.86
CA ASP A 153 -23.89 -6.82 -18.52
C ASP A 153 -24.02 -6.28 -17.09
N LYS A 154 -24.47 -5.03 -16.97
CA LYS A 154 -24.61 -4.33 -15.70
C LYS A 154 -25.75 -4.89 -14.83
N GLU A 155 -26.80 -5.42 -15.44
CA GLU A 155 -27.93 -5.97 -14.69
C GLU A 155 -27.52 -7.30 -14.03
N GLN A 156 -26.81 -8.14 -14.77
CA GLN A 156 -26.27 -9.40 -14.23
C GLN A 156 -25.22 -9.15 -13.15
N MET A 157 -24.39 -8.12 -13.31
CA MET A 157 -23.44 -7.67 -12.28
C MET A 157 -24.17 -7.28 -10.98
N ALA A 158 -25.24 -6.48 -11.09
CA ALA A 158 -26.02 -6.06 -9.93
C ALA A 158 -26.70 -7.25 -9.23
N LYS A 159 -27.22 -8.22 -9.98
CA LYS A 159 -27.79 -9.46 -9.40
C LYS A 159 -26.74 -10.29 -8.66
N LEU A 160 -25.52 -10.39 -9.21
CA LEU A 160 -24.41 -11.07 -8.55
C LEU A 160 -24.05 -10.36 -7.23
N LEU A 161 -23.98 -9.03 -7.24
CA LEU A 161 -23.72 -8.24 -6.03
C LEU A 161 -24.78 -8.52 -4.94
N THR A 162 -26.06 -8.49 -5.29
CA THR A 162 -27.15 -8.81 -4.35
C THR A 162 -27.00 -10.22 -3.79
N MET A 163 -26.69 -11.22 -4.63
CA MET A 163 -26.44 -12.59 -4.18
C MET A 163 -25.27 -12.68 -3.19
N ILE A 164 -24.16 -11.97 -3.45
CA ILE A 164 -23.01 -11.93 -2.54
C ILE A 164 -23.41 -11.28 -1.21
N CYS A 165 -24.12 -10.15 -1.24
CA CYS A 165 -24.64 -9.48 -0.05
C CYS A 165 -25.53 -10.41 0.78
N ASP A 166 -26.52 -11.06 0.16
CA ASP A 166 -27.51 -11.89 0.85
C ASP A 166 -26.90 -13.17 1.45
N SER A 167 -25.87 -13.70 0.81
CA SER A 167 -25.16 -14.91 1.28
C SER A 167 -24.07 -14.62 2.31
N THR A 168 -23.52 -13.41 2.34
CA THR A 168 -22.33 -13.09 3.15
C THR A 168 -22.66 -12.18 4.33
N PHE A 169 -23.44 -11.13 4.09
CA PHE A 169 -23.69 -10.11 5.10
C PHE A 169 -24.79 -10.60 6.04
N PRO A 170 -24.67 -10.36 7.35
CA PRO A 170 -25.73 -10.70 8.30
C PRO A 170 -27.03 -9.97 7.91
N LYS A 171 -28.15 -10.62 8.22
CA LYS A 171 -29.47 -9.99 8.09
C LYS A 171 -29.52 -8.80 9.05
N SER A 172 -29.92 -7.63 8.56
CA SER A 172 -30.00 -6.42 9.36
C SER A 172 -31.18 -6.49 10.33
N ASP A 173 -30.91 -6.32 11.63
CA ASP A 173 -31.95 -6.20 12.66
C ASP A 173 -32.12 -4.76 13.19
N ASN A 174 -31.34 -3.76 12.72
CA ASN A 174 -31.35 -2.41 13.31
C ASN A 174 -31.26 -1.26 12.30
N LYS A 175 -31.81 -0.10 12.71
CA LYS A 175 -31.91 1.17 11.96
C LYS A 175 -30.56 1.55 11.35
N ALA A 176 -30.57 1.80 10.03
CA ALA A 176 -29.41 2.27 9.27
C ALA A 176 -28.76 3.50 9.93
N THR A 177 -27.68 3.29 10.67
CA THR A 177 -26.73 4.34 11.05
C THR A 177 -25.64 4.32 10.00
N LYS A 178 -25.47 5.42 9.27
CA LYS A 178 -24.35 5.57 8.34
C LYS A 178 -23.06 5.61 9.14
N GLU A 179 -22.36 4.48 9.25
CA GLU A 179 -20.99 4.43 9.71
C GLU A 179 -20.03 4.70 8.55
N LYS A 180 -18.90 5.33 8.83
CA LYS A 180 -17.79 5.43 7.89
C LYS A 180 -16.83 4.26 8.14
N GLY A 181 -16.48 3.52 7.10
CA GLY A 181 -15.39 2.55 7.15
C GLY A 181 -14.04 3.22 7.38
N GLU A 182 -13.11 2.50 7.99
CA GLU A 182 -11.71 2.95 8.08
C GLU A 182 -10.95 2.57 6.81
N ASN A 183 -10.12 3.49 6.31
CA ASN A 183 -9.27 3.24 5.15
C ASN A 183 -7.84 2.93 5.58
N CYS A 184 -7.30 1.83 5.07
CA CYS A 184 -5.92 1.42 5.28
C CYS A 184 -5.23 1.17 3.93
N PHE A 185 -3.91 1.28 3.90
CA PHE A 185 -3.09 0.95 2.73
C PHE A 185 -2.14 -0.19 3.08
N TYR A 186 -1.90 -1.10 2.14
CA TYR A 186 -0.96 -2.19 2.37
C TYR A 186 0.48 -1.73 2.49
N SER A 187 1.29 -2.53 3.19
CA SER A 187 2.74 -2.48 3.05
C SER A 187 3.20 -3.22 1.80
N SER A 188 3.82 -2.54 0.82
CA SER A 188 4.22 -3.15 -0.45
C SER A 188 5.63 -3.78 -0.41
N LEU A 189 5.66 -5.11 -0.44
CA LEU A 189 6.70 -5.99 -1.02
C LEU A 189 7.59 -6.77 -0.03
N HIS A 190 7.30 -8.08 0.01
CA HIS A 190 8.18 -9.00 -0.70
C HIS A 190 7.42 -9.81 -1.75
N SER A 191 7.95 -9.81 -2.98
CA SER A 191 7.47 -10.51 -4.17
C SER A 191 6.11 -10.04 -4.70
N THR A 192 5.75 -10.48 -5.89
CA THR A 192 4.50 -10.26 -6.62
C THR A 192 3.19 -10.56 -5.86
N HIS A 193 3.23 -10.76 -4.53
CA HIS A 193 2.12 -11.16 -3.66
C HIS A 193 2.36 -10.73 -2.19
N SER A 194 2.37 -9.44 -1.85
CA SER A 194 2.34 -9.10 -0.42
C SER A 194 1.36 -7.98 -0.08
N MET A 195 0.13 -8.41 0.17
CA MET A 195 -0.63 -7.90 1.32
C MET A 195 0.08 -8.37 2.59
N ASN A 196 -0.12 -7.73 3.75
CA ASN A 196 0.39 -8.28 5.02
C ASN A 196 -0.21 -9.69 5.18
N PRO A 197 0.57 -10.77 4.94
CA PRO A 197 -0.01 -12.10 4.81
C PRO A 197 -0.66 -12.53 6.12
N ASP A 198 -0.21 -11.98 7.23
CA ASP A 198 -0.60 -12.41 8.57
C ASP A 198 -2.00 -11.89 8.95
N ILE A 199 -2.41 -10.72 8.45
CA ILE A 199 -3.80 -10.25 8.61
C ILE A 199 -4.75 -11.19 7.87
N ILE A 200 -4.43 -11.55 6.63
CA ILE A 200 -5.30 -12.36 5.77
C ILE A 200 -5.32 -13.84 6.17
N LYS A 201 -4.18 -14.38 6.61
CA LYS A 201 -4.08 -15.78 7.09
C LYS A 201 -5.03 -16.07 8.24
N ASN A 202 -5.26 -15.09 9.11
CA ASN A 202 -6.10 -15.23 10.29
C ASN A 202 -7.59 -14.96 10.02
N ILE A 203 -7.96 -14.56 8.80
CA ILE A 203 -9.36 -14.35 8.42
C ILE A 203 -10.03 -15.70 8.21
N LYS A 204 -11.01 -16.01 9.08
CA LYS A 204 -11.74 -17.27 9.09
C LYS A 204 -12.43 -17.56 7.75
N ARG A 205 -13.04 -16.54 7.15
CA ARG A 205 -13.83 -16.67 5.94
C ARG A 205 -13.47 -15.62 4.88
N LYS A 206 -13.10 -16.05 3.68
CA LYS A 206 -12.74 -15.14 2.58
C LYS A 206 -13.71 -15.29 1.40
N ILE A 207 -14.24 -14.16 0.95
CA ILE A 207 -15.03 -14.03 -0.28
C ILE A 207 -14.12 -13.48 -1.35
N ILE A 208 -13.72 -14.31 -2.30
CA ILE A 208 -12.71 -13.99 -3.31
C ILE A 208 -13.41 -13.69 -4.62
N LEU A 209 -13.28 -12.46 -5.10
CA LEU A 209 -13.79 -12.02 -6.39
C LEU A 209 -12.74 -12.32 -7.46
N LYS A 210 -13.06 -13.16 -8.44
CA LYS A 210 -12.18 -13.49 -9.56
C LYS A 210 -12.77 -13.01 -10.88
N GLY A 211 -11.91 -12.79 -11.87
CA GLY A 211 -12.29 -12.33 -13.20
C GLY A 211 -11.14 -11.57 -13.85
N ASN A 212 -11.27 -11.31 -15.15
CA ASN A 212 -10.39 -10.47 -15.95
C ASN A 212 -10.95 -9.05 -16.11
N HIS A 213 -12.26 -8.86 -15.85
CA HIS A 213 -12.88 -7.53 -15.82
C HIS A 213 -12.57 -6.79 -14.50
N ARG A 214 -11.33 -6.26 -14.38
CA ARG A 214 -10.85 -5.59 -13.16
C ARG A 214 -11.73 -4.43 -12.69
N ARG A 215 -12.24 -3.61 -13.63
CA ARG A 215 -13.16 -2.52 -13.30
C ARG A 215 -14.44 -3.02 -12.63
N GLY A 216 -14.94 -4.20 -13.01
CA GLY A 216 -16.07 -4.84 -12.35
C GLY A 216 -15.76 -5.32 -10.95
N ILE A 217 -14.56 -5.88 -10.71
CA ILE A 217 -14.11 -6.22 -9.35
C ILE A 217 -14.02 -4.97 -8.46
N SER A 218 -13.36 -3.91 -8.95
CA SER A 218 -13.26 -2.62 -8.23
C SER A 218 -14.65 -2.01 -7.98
N TRP A 219 -15.57 -2.10 -8.95
CA TRP A 219 -16.95 -1.67 -8.79
C TRP A 219 -17.69 -2.50 -7.72
N CYS A 220 -17.60 -3.83 -7.76
CA CYS A 220 -18.21 -4.71 -6.78
C CYS A 220 -17.70 -4.42 -5.36
N LEU A 221 -16.39 -4.27 -5.18
CA LEU A 221 -15.81 -3.94 -3.87
C LEU A 221 -16.33 -2.59 -3.35
N LYS A 222 -16.34 -1.55 -4.18
CA LYS A 222 -16.90 -0.23 -3.79
C LYS A 222 -18.38 -0.33 -3.43
N ALA A 223 -19.16 -1.09 -4.19
CA ALA A 223 -20.58 -1.27 -3.92
C ALA A 223 -20.83 -2.07 -2.63
N LEU A 224 -20.00 -3.07 -2.32
CA LEU A 224 -20.03 -3.81 -1.06
C LEU A 224 -19.62 -2.94 0.13
N GLU A 225 -18.60 -2.10 -0.01
CA GLU A 225 -18.18 -1.11 1.00
C GLU A 225 -19.32 -0.14 1.31
N LEU A 226 -19.98 0.41 0.28
CA LEU A 226 -21.13 1.29 0.44
C LEU A 226 -22.30 0.58 1.14
N THR A 227 -22.61 -0.65 0.72
CA THR A 227 -23.67 -1.46 1.34
C THR A 227 -23.37 -1.74 2.81
N ALA A 228 -22.10 -2.00 3.15
CA ALA A 228 -21.66 -2.17 4.54
C ALA A 228 -21.86 -0.90 5.36
N CYS A 229 -21.48 0.27 4.81
CA CYS A 229 -21.71 1.57 5.46
C CYS A 229 -23.21 1.82 5.71
N GLU A 230 -24.06 1.53 4.72
CA GLU A 230 -25.52 1.69 4.81
C GLU A 230 -26.15 0.77 5.86
N ARG A 231 -25.56 -0.41 6.07
CA ARG A 231 -25.97 -1.37 7.10
C ARG A 231 -25.34 -1.10 8.47
N GLY A 232 -24.53 -0.06 8.61
CA GLY A 232 -23.83 0.27 9.86
C GLY A 232 -22.82 -0.80 10.29
N MET A 233 -22.18 -1.46 9.32
CA MET A 233 -21.19 -2.49 9.59
C MET A 233 -19.81 -1.85 9.75
N THR A 234 -19.16 -2.11 10.88
CA THR A 234 -17.75 -1.75 11.08
C THR A 234 -16.86 -2.57 10.12
N HIS A 235 -15.99 -1.88 9.38
CA HIS A 235 -15.09 -2.51 8.42
C HIS A 235 -13.83 -1.67 8.16
N THR A 236 -12.81 -2.35 7.63
CA THR A 236 -11.55 -1.74 7.16
C THR A 236 -11.36 -2.04 5.68
N ALA A 237 -11.28 -1.00 4.85
CA ALA A 237 -10.97 -1.12 3.43
C ALA A 237 -9.46 -0.96 3.20
N TYR A 238 -8.84 -1.97 2.60
CA TYR A 238 -7.42 -1.97 2.24
C TYR A 238 -7.25 -1.67 0.75
N ARG A 239 -6.49 -0.61 0.48
CA ARG A 239 -6.35 -0.03 -0.86
C ARG A 239 -5.02 -0.39 -1.52
N CYS A 240 -5.04 -0.49 -2.84
CA CYS A 240 -3.87 -0.81 -3.65
C CYS A 240 -2.80 0.29 -3.49
N PRO A 241 -1.55 -0.06 -3.15
CA PRO A 241 -0.49 0.94 -2.97
C PRO A 241 -0.01 1.55 -4.29
N PHE A 242 -0.33 0.92 -5.43
CA PHE A 242 -0.06 1.49 -6.76
C PHE A 242 -1.21 2.39 -7.23
N TYR A 243 -2.46 1.98 -7.01
CA TYR A 243 -3.66 2.71 -7.43
C TYR A 243 -4.55 2.98 -6.22
N THR A 244 -4.32 4.11 -5.54
CA THR A 244 -4.91 4.39 -4.22
C THR A 244 -6.44 4.42 -4.20
N ASN A 245 -7.09 4.64 -5.35
CA ASN A 245 -8.54 4.61 -5.50
C ASN A 245 -9.13 3.19 -5.64
N ASP A 246 -8.30 2.18 -5.82
CA ASP A 246 -8.72 0.78 -5.91
C ASP A 246 -8.63 0.09 -4.55
N ILE A 247 -9.66 -0.68 -4.23
CA ILE A 247 -9.75 -1.51 -3.02
C ILE A 247 -9.30 -2.91 -3.43
N ASP A 248 -8.37 -3.51 -2.68
CA ASP A 248 -8.02 -4.92 -2.89
C ASP A 248 -8.68 -5.83 -1.84
N LEU A 249 -9.06 -5.30 -0.66
CA LEU A 249 -9.75 -6.08 0.38
C LEU A 249 -10.64 -5.20 1.26
N ILE A 250 -11.74 -5.77 1.74
CA ILE A 250 -12.57 -5.20 2.80
C ILE A 250 -12.67 -6.24 3.92
N TYR A 251 -12.20 -5.88 5.11
CA TYR A 251 -12.24 -6.74 6.29
C TYR A 251 -13.37 -6.33 7.24
N PHE A 252 -14.13 -7.31 7.70
CA PHE A 252 -15.24 -7.16 8.64
C PHE A 252 -14.87 -7.84 9.96
N PRO A 253 -14.24 -7.14 10.91
CA PRO A 253 -13.70 -7.75 12.12
C PRO A 253 -14.78 -8.43 12.98
N ASP A 254 -15.93 -7.79 13.18
CA ASP A 254 -17.02 -8.30 14.03
C ASP A 254 -17.65 -9.58 13.47
N HIS A 255 -17.51 -9.80 12.16
CA HIS A 255 -18.07 -10.95 11.45
C HIS A 255 -17.00 -11.92 10.95
N GLN A 256 -15.72 -11.63 11.22
CA GLN A 256 -14.56 -12.48 10.93
C GLN A 256 -14.47 -12.93 9.46
N PHE A 257 -14.85 -12.06 8.52
CA PHE A 257 -14.72 -12.34 7.09
C PHE A 257 -14.11 -11.16 6.33
N ALA A 258 -13.60 -11.44 5.13
CA ALA A 258 -13.17 -10.41 4.19
C ALA A 258 -13.69 -10.67 2.77
N VAL A 259 -13.83 -9.60 2.00
CA VAL A 259 -14.03 -9.65 0.54
C VAL A 259 -12.73 -9.19 -0.13
N ILE A 260 -12.22 -9.94 -1.10
CA ILE A 260 -10.86 -9.78 -1.63
C ILE A 260 -10.86 -9.77 -3.17
N ASP A 261 -10.08 -8.88 -3.78
CA ASP A 261 -9.67 -8.96 -5.19
C ASP A 261 -8.74 -10.16 -5.39
N GLY A 262 -9.25 -11.20 -6.04
CA GLY A 262 -8.50 -12.41 -6.39
C GLY A 262 -7.78 -12.33 -7.74
N MET A 263 -7.90 -11.22 -8.47
CA MET A 263 -7.25 -11.05 -9.78
C MET A 263 -5.74 -10.86 -9.63
N GLY A 264 -4.97 -11.41 -10.58
CA GLY A 264 -3.52 -11.19 -10.63
C GLY A 264 -3.17 -9.69 -10.64
N PRO A 265 -2.13 -9.26 -9.91
CA PRO A 265 -1.10 -10.08 -9.27
C PRO A 265 -1.46 -10.62 -7.87
N HIS A 266 -2.64 -10.31 -7.32
CA HIS A 266 -3.00 -10.69 -5.94
C HIS A 266 -3.14 -12.22 -5.77
N ASN A 267 -3.72 -12.91 -6.75
CA ASN A 267 -3.84 -14.37 -6.87
C ASN A 267 -4.24 -15.09 -5.57
N PHE A 268 -5.34 -14.65 -4.95
CA PHE A 268 -5.89 -15.35 -3.77
C PHE A 268 -6.57 -16.65 -4.16
N GLU A 269 -6.18 -17.72 -3.48
CA GLU A 269 -6.84 -19.03 -3.57
C GLU A 269 -7.66 -19.31 -2.31
N PRO A 270 -8.81 -19.99 -2.45
CA PRO A 270 -9.58 -20.45 -1.30
C PRO A 270 -8.80 -21.57 -0.61
N VAL A 271 -8.39 -21.32 0.64
CA VAL A 271 -7.61 -22.27 1.44
C VAL A 271 -8.42 -22.87 2.59
N HIS A 272 -9.46 -22.17 3.03
CA HIS A 272 -10.35 -22.59 4.10
C HIS A 272 -11.69 -23.11 3.51
N PRO A 273 -12.34 -24.14 4.10
CA PRO A 273 -13.61 -24.66 3.59
C PRO A 273 -14.76 -23.66 3.53
N GLU A 274 -14.71 -22.60 4.35
CA GLU A 274 -15.69 -21.52 4.32
C GLU A 274 -15.40 -20.45 3.27
N ASP A 275 -14.22 -20.48 2.63
CA ASP A 275 -13.89 -19.54 1.58
C ASP A 275 -14.81 -19.76 0.36
N ARG A 276 -15.24 -18.66 -0.26
CA ARG A 276 -16.12 -18.67 -1.43
C ARG A 276 -15.47 -17.89 -2.55
N VAL A 277 -15.54 -18.42 -3.77
CA VAL A 277 -15.02 -17.77 -4.97
C VAL A 277 -16.20 -17.38 -5.85
N TYR A 278 -16.26 -16.11 -6.23
CA TYR A 278 -17.23 -15.60 -7.20
C TYR A 278 -16.48 -15.13 -8.44
N ASN A 279 -16.67 -15.83 -9.56
CA ASN A 279 -16.09 -15.42 -10.83
C ASN A 279 -17.03 -14.44 -11.53
N ILE A 280 -16.72 -13.15 -11.43
CA ILE A 280 -17.51 -12.05 -11.99
C ILE A 280 -17.71 -12.22 -13.49
N ASP A 281 -16.64 -12.54 -14.23
CA ASP A 281 -16.71 -12.68 -15.68
C ASP A 281 -17.76 -13.71 -16.11
N SER A 282 -17.82 -14.84 -15.42
CA SER A 282 -18.76 -15.92 -15.74
C SER A 282 -20.24 -15.53 -15.62
N HIS A 283 -20.55 -14.52 -14.80
CA HIS A 283 -21.91 -14.05 -14.57
C HIS A 283 -22.28 -12.84 -15.43
N SER A 284 -21.31 -11.98 -15.75
CA SER A 284 -21.59 -10.66 -16.30
C SER A 284 -20.88 -10.34 -17.60
N ILE A 285 -20.01 -11.20 -18.14
CA ILE A 285 -19.24 -10.91 -19.36
C ILE A 285 -19.72 -11.75 -20.55
N ASN A 286 -20.01 -11.07 -21.66
CA ASN A 286 -20.27 -11.72 -22.93
C ASN A 286 -18.95 -12.13 -23.61
N ASN A 287 -18.60 -13.41 -23.48
CA ASN A 287 -17.38 -13.98 -24.06
C ASN A 287 -17.28 -13.85 -25.59
N LYS A 288 -18.41 -13.79 -26.32
CA LYS A 288 -18.38 -13.57 -27.77
C LYS A 288 -17.87 -12.16 -28.08
N THR A 289 -18.32 -11.16 -27.33
CA THR A 289 -17.84 -9.77 -27.48
C THR A 289 -16.37 -9.65 -27.10
N VAL A 290 -15.92 -10.30 -26.02
CA VAL A 290 -14.49 -10.32 -25.65
C VAL A 290 -13.64 -10.95 -26.76
N LEU A 291 -14.12 -12.05 -27.36
CA LEU A 291 -13.41 -12.73 -28.46
C LEU A 291 -13.22 -11.82 -29.69
N LEU A 292 -14.18 -10.95 -30.00
CA LEU A 292 -14.04 -9.96 -31.08
C LEU A 292 -12.90 -8.94 -30.82
N HIS A 293 -12.46 -8.80 -29.57
CA HIS A 293 -11.40 -7.89 -29.15
C HIS A 293 -10.10 -8.63 -28.78
N SER A 294 -9.98 -9.93 -29.04
CA SER A 294 -8.86 -10.76 -28.59
C SER A 294 -7.50 -10.22 -28.99
N GLU A 295 -7.34 -9.75 -30.24
CA GLU A 295 -6.07 -9.22 -30.73
C GLU A 295 -5.68 -7.91 -30.06
N VAL A 296 -6.65 -7.01 -29.82
CA VAL A 296 -6.41 -5.75 -29.11
C VAL A 296 -6.03 -6.02 -27.66
N ILE A 297 -6.76 -6.92 -26.99
CA ILE A 297 -6.48 -7.33 -25.62
C ILE A 297 -5.09 -7.95 -25.52
N LYS A 298 -4.74 -8.87 -26.43
CA LYS A 298 -3.45 -9.55 -26.45
C LYS A 298 -2.30 -8.56 -26.64
N LYS A 299 -2.42 -7.65 -27.60
CA LYS A 299 -1.41 -6.60 -27.87
C LYS A 299 -1.22 -5.69 -26.66
N ALA A 300 -2.30 -5.10 -26.14
CA ALA A 300 -2.25 -4.20 -25.00
C ALA A 300 -1.70 -4.90 -23.73
N THR A 301 -2.06 -6.17 -23.52
CA THR A 301 -1.52 -6.98 -22.41
C THR A 301 -0.01 -7.23 -22.55
N ALA A 302 0.48 -7.47 -23.78
CA ALA A 302 1.91 -7.64 -24.03
C ALA A 302 2.69 -6.34 -23.79
N GLU A 303 2.20 -5.21 -24.30
CA GLU A 303 2.79 -3.88 -24.07
C GLU A 303 2.82 -3.51 -22.59
N TYR A 304 1.71 -3.75 -21.88
CA TYR A 304 1.63 -3.58 -20.42
C TYR A 304 2.75 -4.35 -19.69
N ARG A 305 2.95 -5.64 -20.03
CA ARG A 305 3.98 -6.47 -19.38
C ARG A 305 5.38 -5.94 -19.62
N GLU A 306 5.69 -5.50 -20.83
CA GLU A 306 7.01 -4.93 -21.15
C GLU A 306 7.26 -3.61 -20.41
N LEU A 307 6.25 -2.74 -20.33
CA LEU A 307 6.35 -1.47 -19.61
C LEU A 307 6.50 -1.68 -18.09
N VAL A 308 5.74 -2.61 -17.50
CA VAL A 308 5.92 -2.99 -16.09
C VAL A 308 7.32 -3.56 -15.85
N ARG A 309 7.81 -4.43 -16.74
CA ARG A 309 9.16 -4.99 -16.65
C ARG A 309 10.22 -3.89 -16.69
N ALA A 310 10.09 -2.92 -17.60
CA ALA A 310 10.99 -1.78 -17.69
C ALA A 310 10.97 -0.94 -16.41
N GLY A 311 9.78 -0.60 -15.90
CA GLY A 311 9.64 0.17 -14.67
C GLY A 311 10.25 -0.54 -13.46
N MET A 312 10.04 -1.86 -13.34
CA MET A 312 10.64 -2.67 -12.28
C MET A 312 12.17 -2.76 -12.39
N LEU A 313 12.74 -2.73 -13.60
CA LEU A 313 14.19 -2.67 -13.79
C LEU A 313 14.75 -1.34 -13.28
N ASP A 314 14.10 -0.22 -13.57
CA ASP A 314 14.53 1.09 -13.06
C ASP A 314 14.40 1.19 -11.53
N ILE A 315 13.37 0.59 -10.93
CA ILE A 315 13.27 0.47 -9.46
C ILE A 315 14.45 -0.33 -8.89
N LYS A 316 14.82 -1.46 -9.51
CA LYS A 316 16.00 -2.24 -9.09
C LYS A 316 17.30 -1.45 -9.21
N LEU A 317 17.46 -0.66 -10.27
CA LEU A 317 18.61 0.21 -10.45
C LEU A 317 18.63 1.32 -9.38
N ALA A 318 17.50 1.95 -9.07
CA ALA A 318 17.38 2.91 -7.97
C ALA A 318 17.78 2.27 -6.63
N GLN A 319 17.31 1.04 -6.37
CA GLN A 319 17.68 0.26 -5.19
C GLN A 319 19.19 -0.05 -5.14
N SER A 320 19.85 -0.26 -6.29
CA SER A 320 21.30 -0.50 -6.34
C SER A 320 22.12 0.69 -5.85
N TYR A 321 21.71 1.92 -6.17
CA TYR A 321 22.35 3.13 -5.63
C TYR A 321 22.20 3.20 -4.12
N TYR A 322 21.03 2.79 -3.63
CA TYR A 322 20.73 2.69 -2.21
C TYR A 322 21.62 1.65 -1.49
N ASN A 323 21.88 0.50 -2.14
CA ASN A 323 22.76 -0.54 -1.58
C ASN A 323 24.23 -0.12 -1.54
N GLN A 324 24.67 0.81 -2.39
CA GLN A 324 26.05 1.30 -2.35
C GLN A 324 26.38 2.14 -1.10
N TYR A 325 25.40 2.45 -0.25
CA TYR A 325 25.61 3.05 1.06
C TYR A 325 25.67 1.99 2.18
N GLU A 326 25.38 0.71 1.89
CA GLU A 326 25.50 -0.35 2.88
C GLU A 326 26.97 -0.59 3.22
N GLY A 327 27.29 -0.46 4.52
CA GLY A 327 28.65 -0.65 5.03
C GLY A 327 29.40 0.65 5.31
N LEU A 328 28.85 1.79 4.89
CA LEU A 328 29.34 3.09 5.37
C LEU A 328 28.91 3.27 6.83
N SER A 329 29.89 3.37 7.72
CA SER A 329 29.66 3.71 9.12
C SER A 329 29.31 5.19 9.19
N VAL A 330 28.03 5.50 9.38
CA VAL A 330 27.61 6.85 9.74
C VAL A 330 27.68 6.95 11.26
N PRO A 331 28.49 7.86 11.82
CA PRO A 331 28.59 7.95 13.26
C PRO A 331 27.22 8.28 13.88
N PHE A 332 27.02 7.74 15.08
CA PHE A 332 25.74 7.70 15.75
C PHE A 332 25.55 8.98 16.58
N ASP A 333 24.50 9.76 16.29
CA ASP A 333 24.12 10.86 17.16
C ASP A 333 23.34 10.32 18.37
N HIS A 334 23.95 10.41 19.56
CA HIS A 334 23.38 9.97 20.82
C HIS A 334 22.10 10.70 21.20
N THR A 335 21.81 11.88 20.63
CA THR A 335 20.54 12.58 20.84
C THR A 335 19.33 11.78 20.39
N ILE A 336 19.48 10.88 19.40
CA ILE A 336 18.39 10.01 18.91
C ILE A 336 18.00 8.96 19.97
N LYS A 337 18.93 8.52 20.83
CA LYS A 337 18.63 7.59 21.94
C LYS A 337 17.71 8.23 22.98
N ASP A 338 17.87 9.53 23.23
CA ASP A 338 17.07 10.26 24.21
C ASP A 338 15.62 10.47 23.73
N LEU A 339 15.38 10.46 22.40
CA LEU A 339 14.04 10.50 21.80
C LEU A 339 13.17 9.33 22.21
N PHE A 340 13.82 8.19 22.30
CA PHE A 340 13.19 6.90 22.49
C PHE A 340 13.27 6.41 23.92
N GLY A 341 14.03 7.10 24.79
CA GLY A 341 13.99 7.08 26.26
C GLY A 341 13.96 5.69 26.93
N LYS A 342 14.93 5.44 27.80
CA LYS A 342 14.98 4.28 28.72
C LYS A 342 13.64 3.92 29.35
#